data_AF-A0A9W6Y0Y4-F1
#
_entry.id   AF-A0A9W6Y0Y4-F1
#
_cell.length_a   1.000
_cell.length_b   1.000
_cell.length_c   1.000
_cell.angle_alpha   90.00
_cell.angle_beta   90.00
_cell.angle_gamma   90.00
#
_symmetry.space_group_name_H-M   'P 1'
#
loop_
_entity.id
_entity.type
_entity.pdbx_description
1 polymer ?
#
loop_
_entity_poly.entity_id
_entity_poly.type
_entity_poly.pdbx_seq_one_letter_code
_entity_poly.pdbx_strand_id
1 'polypeptide(L)'
;MGDKDRVQYIYDKIDGLDELKLRPCVRRNGNVKQSIKAYLGPGMKIFNDAGSEMKNQTRAFKQIDWSWTLNYVISEVGNGARALNHQIGRETKAEKQNLYAIRLKTIYDVLRVVDPIQAQEQEDLSKLPPSSFETPDQRDKNSSNIISPAKKDFVFEPPAGNGLTGRGLRG
;
A
#
# COMPACT_ATOMS: atom_id res chain seq x y z
N MET A 1 23.27 -7.47 -7.20
CA MET A 1 22.16 -8.44 -7.05
C MET A 1 21.23 -8.22 -8.24
N GLY A 2 20.87 -9.26 -9.00
CA GLY A 2 19.91 -9.09 -10.09
C GLY A 2 18.49 -8.85 -9.56
N ASP A 3 17.59 -8.32 -10.38
CA ASP A 3 16.21 -8.03 -9.94
C ASP A 3 15.47 -9.29 -9.46
N LYS A 4 15.72 -10.44 -10.09
CA LYS A 4 15.20 -11.73 -9.63
C LYS A 4 15.72 -12.09 -8.23
N ASP A 5 17.02 -11.93 -8.01
CA ASP A 5 17.65 -12.26 -6.73
C ASP A 5 17.16 -11.32 -5.61
N ARG A 6 16.87 -10.06 -5.97
CA ARG A 6 16.24 -9.08 -5.08
C ARG A 6 14.82 -9.52 -4.69
N VAL A 7 13.99 -9.95 -5.64
CA VAL A 7 12.66 -10.51 -5.35
C VAL A 7 12.76 -11.74 -4.45
N GLN A 8 13.70 -12.65 -4.74
CA GLN A 8 13.96 -13.82 -3.89
C GLN A 8 14.33 -13.40 -2.47
N TYR A 9 15.23 -12.43 -2.32
CA TYR A 9 15.65 -11.91 -1.03
C TYR A 9 14.49 -11.35 -0.21
N ILE A 10 13.55 -10.65 -0.86
CA ILE A 10 12.31 -10.18 -0.21
C ILE A 10 11.49 -11.38 0.30
N TYR A 11 11.25 -12.37 -0.55
CA TYR A 11 10.47 -13.58 -0.20
C TYR A 11 11.12 -14.41 0.92
N ASP A 12 12.45 -14.43 1.00
CA ASP A 12 13.18 -15.18 2.02
C ASP A 12 13.21 -14.47 3.38
N LYS A 13 12.92 -13.16 3.42
CA LYS A 13 13.07 -12.32 4.62
C LYS A 13 11.77 -11.77 5.18
N ILE A 14 10.72 -11.69 4.39
CA ILE A 14 9.41 -11.19 4.82
C ILE A 14 8.42 -12.35 4.83
N ASP A 15 8.03 -12.75 6.04
CA ASP A 15 7.07 -13.84 6.25
C ASP A 15 5.68 -13.50 5.71
N GLY A 16 5.00 -14.49 5.12
CA GLY A 16 3.61 -14.38 4.66
C GLY A 16 3.41 -13.78 3.27
N LEU A 17 4.50 -13.46 2.53
CA LEU A 17 4.39 -12.95 1.15
C LEU A 17 3.80 -13.97 0.17
N ASP A 18 4.01 -15.25 0.43
CA ASP A 18 3.45 -16.35 -0.33
C ASP A 18 1.92 -16.44 -0.19
N GLU A 19 1.37 -16.04 0.96
CA GLU A 19 -0.08 -15.98 1.19
C GLU A 19 -0.76 -14.91 0.33
N LEU A 20 -0.03 -13.84 -0.03
CA LEU A 20 -0.55 -12.77 -0.89
C LEU A 20 -0.73 -13.20 -2.35
N LYS A 21 -0.16 -14.36 -2.74
CA LYS A 21 -0.23 -14.88 -4.12
C LYS A 21 0.12 -13.81 -5.15
N LEU A 22 1.23 -13.10 -4.94
CA LEU A 22 1.65 -12.01 -5.81
C LEU A 22 1.85 -12.50 -7.24
N ARG A 23 1.20 -11.83 -8.19
CA ARG A 23 1.22 -12.20 -9.60
C ARG A 23 2.41 -11.51 -10.30
N PRO A 24 3.40 -12.25 -10.82
CA PRO A 24 4.56 -11.63 -11.46
C PRO A 24 4.17 -10.93 -12.76
N CYS A 25 4.93 -9.90 -13.13
CA CYS A 25 4.78 -9.20 -14.39
C CYS A 25 5.42 -10.03 -15.51
N VAL A 26 4.69 -10.32 -16.58
CA VAL A 26 5.17 -11.14 -17.71
C VAL A 26 5.19 -10.34 -19.00
N ARG A 27 6.21 -10.57 -19.84
CA ARG A 27 6.28 -10.02 -21.21
C ARG A 27 5.46 -10.87 -22.15
N ARG A 28 4.48 -10.25 -22.81
CA ARG A 28 3.68 -10.88 -23.86
C ARG A 28 3.47 -9.90 -25.01
N ASN A 29 3.96 -10.27 -26.19
CA ASN A 29 3.82 -9.48 -27.43
C ASN A 29 4.32 -8.03 -27.26
N GLY A 30 5.49 -7.84 -26.65
CA GLY A 30 6.09 -6.51 -26.42
C GLY A 30 5.51 -5.73 -25.24
N ASN A 31 4.41 -6.19 -24.62
CA ASN A 31 3.81 -5.54 -23.47
C ASN A 31 4.12 -6.29 -22.17
N VAL A 32 4.31 -5.56 -21.08
CA VAL A 32 4.44 -6.12 -19.73
C VAL A 32 3.09 -6.00 -19.02
N LYS A 33 2.57 -7.12 -18.51
CA LYS A 33 1.32 -7.16 -17.71
C LYS A 33 1.46 -8.17 -16.58
N GLN A 34 0.73 -7.95 -15.48
CA GLN A 34 0.64 -8.95 -14.41
C GLN A 34 0.05 -10.27 -14.94
N SER A 35 0.58 -11.37 -14.42
CA SER A 35 0.16 -12.71 -14.79
C SER A 35 -1.27 -13.02 -14.31
N ILE A 36 -2.15 -13.34 -15.26
CA ILE A 36 -3.54 -13.73 -14.95
C ILE A 36 -3.61 -15.19 -14.47
N LYS A 37 -2.59 -16.02 -14.75
CA LYS A 37 -2.67 -17.48 -14.59
C LYS A 37 -1.74 -18.05 -13.53
N ALA A 38 -0.85 -17.23 -13.00
CA ALA A 38 0.23 -17.71 -12.16
C ALA A 38 0.65 -16.67 -11.13
N TYR A 39 1.10 -17.16 -9.97
CA TYR A 39 1.59 -16.35 -8.87
C TYR A 39 2.92 -16.91 -8.31
N LEU A 40 3.65 -16.06 -7.60
CA LEU A 40 4.85 -16.39 -6.84
C LEU A 40 4.43 -16.98 -5.49
N GLY A 41 4.75 -18.25 -5.26
CA GLY A 41 4.48 -18.96 -4.02
C GLY A 41 5.73 -19.26 -3.21
N PRO A 42 5.66 -20.24 -2.28
CA PRO A 42 6.76 -20.60 -1.38
C PRO A 42 8.07 -20.88 -2.13
N GLY A 43 9.16 -20.30 -1.62
CA GLY A 43 10.49 -20.42 -2.25
C GLY A 43 10.57 -19.81 -3.66
N MET A 44 9.74 -18.81 -3.97
CA MET A 44 9.63 -18.13 -5.27
C MET A 44 9.29 -19.07 -6.44
N LYS A 45 8.72 -20.23 -6.15
CA LYS A 45 8.20 -21.13 -7.18
C LYS A 45 6.94 -20.56 -7.80
N ILE A 46 6.72 -20.82 -9.08
CA ILE A 46 5.53 -20.37 -9.80
C ILE A 46 4.40 -21.38 -9.60
N PHE A 47 3.26 -20.92 -9.11
CA PHE A 47 2.03 -21.71 -8.94
C PHE A 47 0.95 -21.21 -9.90
N ASN A 48 0.01 -22.10 -10.26
CA ASN A 48 -1.20 -21.73 -11.00
C ASN A 48 -2.35 -21.37 -10.03
N ASP A 49 -3.45 -20.82 -10.55
CA ASP A 49 -4.61 -20.43 -9.72
C ASP A 49 -5.24 -21.61 -8.94
N ALA A 50 -5.04 -22.85 -9.40
CA ALA A 50 -5.47 -24.06 -8.70
C ALA A 50 -4.55 -24.44 -7.52
N GLY A 51 -3.53 -23.63 -7.21
CA GLY A 51 -2.58 -23.88 -6.12
C GLY A 51 -1.56 -24.96 -6.43
N SER A 52 -1.42 -25.38 -7.69
CA SER A 52 -0.43 -26.38 -8.11
C SER A 52 0.82 -25.72 -8.67
N GLU A 53 2.00 -26.22 -8.28
CA GLU A 53 3.28 -25.77 -8.84
C GLU A 53 3.31 -26.00 -10.36
N MET A 54 3.73 -25.00 -11.12
CA MET A 54 3.86 -25.13 -12.57
C MET A 54 4.96 -26.12 -12.94
N LYS A 55 4.63 -27.12 -13.78
CA LYS A 55 5.58 -28.16 -14.22
C LYS A 55 6.84 -27.63 -14.91
N ASN A 56 6.78 -26.45 -15.54
CA ASN A 56 7.91 -25.88 -16.28
C ASN A 56 8.32 -24.51 -15.72
N GLN A 57 8.95 -24.54 -14.54
CA GLN A 57 9.45 -23.36 -13.83
C GLN A 57 10.42 -22.55 -14.70
N THR A 58 11.37 -23.20 -15.38
CA THR A 58 12.38 -22.54 -16.20
C THR A 58 11.75 -21.70 -17.32
N ARG A 59 10.75 -22.24 -18.02
CA ARG A 59 10.05 -21.49 -19.07
C ARG A 59 9.25 -20.32 -18.49
N ALA A 60 8.58 -20.52 -17.35
CA ALA A 60 7.84 -19.45 -16.69
C ALA A 60 8.77 -18.30 -16.28
N PHE A 61 9.91 -18.60 -15.65
CA PHE A 61 10.89 -17.59 -15.25
C PHE A 61 11.47 -16.78 -16.41
N LYS A 62 11.59 -17.37 -17.61
CA LYS A 62 12.04 -16.64 -18.81
C LYS A 62 11.01 -15.64 -19.35
N GLN A 63 9.74 -15.80 -19.00
CA GLN A 63 8.66 -14.91 -19.45
C GLN A 63 8.44 -13.74 -18.48
N ILE A 64 8.98 -13.83 -17.26
CA ILE A 64 8.82 -12.82 -16.23
C ILE A 64 9.75 -11.64 -16.52
N ASP A 65 9.16 -10.45 -16.48
CA ASP A 65 9.88 -9.20 -16.36
C ASP A 65 10.22 -8.96 -14.89
N TRP A 66 11.46 -9.28 -14.50
CA TRP A 66 11.89 -9.21 -13.12
C TRP A 66 11.99 -7.77 -12.60
N SER A 67 12.26 -6.79 -13.46
CA SER A 67 12.33 -5.38 -13.07
C SER A 67 10.94 -4.86 -12.72
N TRP A 68 9.94 -5.10 -13.58
CA TRP A 68 8.55 -4.75 -13.28
C TRP A 68 7.96 -5.57 -12.14
N THR A 69 8.36 -6.83 -11.99
CA THR A 69 7.93 -7.67 -10.87
C THR A 69 8.51 -7.16 -9.55
N LEU A 70 9.77 -6.74 -9.53
CA LEU A 70 10.41 -6.17 -8.35
C LEU A 70 9.68 -4.92 -7.87
N ASN A 71 9.41 -3.97 -8.76
CA ASN A 71 8.66 -2.75 -8.42
C ASN A 71 7.27 -3.06 -7.87
N TYR A 72 6.59 -4.04 -8.48
CA TYR A 72 5.28 -4.49 -7.99
C TYR A 72 5.38 -5.10 -6.58
N VAL A 73 6.34 -6.00 -6.34
CA VAL A 73 6.54 -6.64 -5.03
C VAL A 73 6.89 -5.60 -3.95
N ILE A 74 7.77 -4.63 -4.25
CA ILE A 74 8.11 -3.54 -3.31
C ILE A 74 6.87 -2.72 -2.96
N SER A 75 6.02 -2.41 -3.95
CA SER A 75 4.77 -1.67 -3.73
C SER A 75 3.80 -2.42 -2.81
N GLU A 76 3.60 -3.72 -3.03
CA GLU A 76 2.73 -4.56 -2.21
C GLU A 76 3.25 -4.73 -0.78
N VAL A 77 4.55 -4.96 -0.63
CA VAL A 77 5.22 -4.96 0.69
C VAL A 77 5.06 -3.61 1.38
N GLY A 78 5.22 -2.52 0.64
CA GLY A 78 5.01 -1.16 1.13
C GLY A 78 3.58 -0.94 1.63
N ASN A 79 2.57 -1.37 0.88
CA ASN A 79 1.16 -1.33 1.30
C ASN A 79 0.95 -2.11 2.61
N GLY A 80 1.53 -3.31 2.73
CA GLY A 80 1.51 -4.11 3.96
C GLY A 80 2.17 -3.39 5.15
N ALA A 81 3.32 -2.75 4.93
CA ALA A 81 4.00 -1.95 5.95
C ALA A 81 3.14 -0.79 6.45
N ARG A 82 2.42 -0.10 5.55
CA ARG A 82 1.49 0.98 5.93
C ARG A 82 0.33 0.46 6.77
N ALA A 83 -0.28 -0.65 6.36
CA ALA A 83 -1.35 -1.29 7.13
C ALA A 83 -0.87 -1.70 8.53
N LEU A 84 0.34 -2.26 8.63
CA LEU A 84 0.96 -2.63 9.89
C LEU A 84 1.25 -1.42 10.78
N ASN A 85 1.79 -0.34 10.23
CA ASN A 85 2.05 0.90 10.98
C ASN A 85 0.76 1.48 11.56
N HIS A 86 -0.31 1.46 10.78
CA HIS A 86 -1.61 1.90 11.25
C HIS A 86 -2.18 0.98 12.35
N GLN A 87 -1.94 -0.33 12.29
CA GLN A 87 -2.32 -1.27 13.34
C GLN A 87 -1.56 -1.03 14.65
N ILE A 88 -0.27 -0.66 14.59
CA ILE A 88 0.54 -0.26 15.76
C ILE A 88 -0.10 0.91 16.50
N GLY A 89 -0.63 1.91 15.78
CA GLY A 89 -1.28 3.08 16.37
C GLY A 89 -2.62 2.78 17.06
N ARG A 90 -3.24 1.62 16.77
CA ARG A 90 -4.52 1.18 17.35
C ARG A 90 -4.39 0.08 18.40
N GLU A 91 -3.24 -0.59 18.45
CA GLU A 91 -3.00 -1.70 19.37
C GLU A 91 -2.83 -1.20 20.80
N THR A 92 -3.57 -1.81 21.73
CA THR A 92 -3.58 -1.41 23.15
C THR A 92 -2.68 -2.30 24.00
N LYS A 93 -2.31 -3.48 23.50
CA LYS A 93 -1.39 -4.39 24.18
C LYS A 93 0.05 -4.08 23.79
N ALA A 94 0.85 -3.61 24.75
CA ALA A 94 2.26 -3.25 24.53
C ALA A 94 3.09 -4.36 23.87
N GLU A 95 2.88 -5.62 24.26
CA GLU A 95 3.59 -6.77 23.66
C GLU A 95 3.30 -6.92 22.16
N LYS A 96 2.04 -6.77 21.76
CA LYS A 96 1.63 -6.86 20.34
C LYS A 96 2.11 -5.65 19.56
N GLN A 97 2.03 -4.46 20.15
CA GLN A 97 2.53 -3.24 19.54
C GLN A 97 4.03 -3.34 19.25
N ASN A 98 4.81 -3.84 20.21
CA ASN A 98 6.24 -4.08 20.02
C ASN A 98 6.52 -5.13 18.94
N LEU A 99 5.77 -6.24 18.91
CA LEU A 99 5.90 -7.25 17.86
C LEU A 99 5.65 -6.66 16.46
N TYR A 100 4.61 -5.85 16.31
CA TYR A 100 4.29 -5.17 15.06
C TYR A 100 5.36 -4.15 14.67
N ALA A 101 5.92 -3.40 15.63
CA ALA A 101 7.03 -2.47 15.37
C ALA A 101 8.30 -3.20 14.88
N ILE A 102 8.64 -4.36 15.48
CA ILE A 102 9.78 -5.18 15.05
C ILE A 102 9.57 -5.70 13.62
N ARG A 103 8.35 -6.17 13.29
CA ARG A 103 8.00 -6.60 11.94
C ARG A 103 8.09 -5.46 10.93
N LEU A 104 7.57 -4.28 11.28
CA LEU A 104 7.63 -3.09 10.44
C LEU A 104 9.08 -2.68 10.15
N LYS A 105 9.92 -2.66 11.20
CA LYS A 105 11.36 -2.39 11.04
C LYS A 105 12.03 -3.40 10.11
N THR A 106 11.72 -4.69 10.27
CA THR A 106 12.26 -5.76 9.43
C THR A 106 11.92 -5.54 7.96
N ILE A 107 10.67 -5.17 7.65
CA ILE A 107 10.23 -4.86 6.29
C ILE A 107 11.08 -3.72 5.70
N TYR A 108 11.24 -2.60 6.42
CA TYR A 108 12.03 -1.48 5.92
C TYR A 108 13.51 -1.79 5.75
N ASP A 109 14.11 -2.56 6.68
CA ASP A 109 15.51 -2.98 6.55
C ASP A 109 15.71 -3.86 5.32
N VAL A 110 14.76 -4.77 5.03
CA VAL A 110 14.78 -5.59 3.80
C VAL A 110 14.63 -4.70 2.56
N LEU A 111 13.66 -3.78 2.55
CA LEU A 111 13.46 -2.88 1.42
C LEU A 111 14.70 -2.01 1.17
N ARG A 112 15.40 -1.51 2.21
CA ARG A 112 16.62 -0.69 2.05
C ARG A 112 17.77 -1.44 1.39
N VAL A 113 17.92 -2.73 1.69
CA VAL A 113 18.91 -3.59 1.03
C VAL A 113 18.56 -3.79 -0.45
N VAL A 114 17.26 -3.90 -0.74
CA VAL A 114 16.79 -4.19 -2.09
C VAL A 114 16.74 -2.94 -2.94
N ASP A 115 16.06 -1.88 -2.54
CA ASP A 115 16.00 -0.59 -3.25
C ASP A 115 15.93 0.54 -2.22
N PRO A 116 17.06 1.22 -1.92
CA PRO A 116 17.09 2.23 -0.86
C PRO A 116 16.23 3.46 -1.18
N ILE A 117 16.02 3.80 -2.46
CA ILE A 117 15.21 4.95 -2.86
C ILE A 117 13.75 4.63 -2.60
N GLN A 118 13.25 3.51 -3.15
CA GLN A 118 11.86 3.11 -2.93
C GLN A 118 11.60 2.79 -1.45
N ALA A 119 12.57 2.25 -0.71
CA ALA A 119 12.42 2.01 0.73
C ALA A 119 12.17 3.30 1.51
N GLN A 120 12.92 4.36 1.21
CA GLN A 120 12.73 5.67 1.84
C GLN A 120 11.33 6.23 1.51
N GLU A 121 10.92 6.16 0.25
CA GLU A 121 9.57 6.55 -0.16
C GLU A 121 8.49 5.77 0.61
N GLN A 122 8.61 4.43 0.72
CA GLN A 122 7.65 3.61 1.46
C GLN A 122 7.62 3.91 2.97
N GLU A 123 8.74 4.28 3.56
CA GLU A 123 8.84 4.69 4.95
C GLU A 123 8.21 6.07 5.20
N ASP A 124 8.37 7.00 4.26
CA ASP A 124 7.74 8.31 4.37
C ASP A 124 6.23 8.23 4.17
N LEU A 125 5.77 7.38 3.24
CA LEU A 125 4.33 7.16 3.03
C LEU A 125 3.66 6.49 4.24
N SER A 126 4.34 5.64 5.01
CA SER A 126 3.68 5.01 6.16
C SER A 126 3.42 5.93 7.33
N LYS A 127 4.09 7.09 7.37
CA LYS A 127 3.88 8.13 8.39
C LYS A 127 2.61 8.95 8.12
N LEU A 128 2.06 8.89 6.91
CA LEU A 128 0.86 9.62 6.53
C LEU A 128 -0.42 8.86 6.95
N PRO A 129 -1.50 9.57 7.32
CA PRO A 129 -2.76 8.93 7.65
C PRO A 129 -3.40 8.26 6.42
N PRO A 130 -4.17 7.16 6.59
CA PRO A 130 -4.75 6.39 5.49
C PRO A 130 -5.71 7.19 4.58
N SER A 131 -6.27 8.30 5.05
CA SER A 131 -7.13 9.19 4.24
C SER A 131 -6.37 9.99 3.18
N SER A 132 -5.04 10.04 3.24
CA SER A 132 -4.19 10.71 2.24
C SER A 132 -3.86 9.82 1.04
N PHE A 133 -4.36 8.59 1.01
CA PHE A 133 -4.05 7.56 0.02
C PHE A 133 -5.28 7.11 -0.74
N GLU A 134 -5.96 8.05 -1.40
CA GLU A 134 -6.80 7.64 -2.53
C GLU A 134 -5.90 6.92 -3.54
N THR A 135 -6.07 5.60 -3.64
CA THR A 135 -5.50 4.78 -4.71
C THR A 135 -5.86 5.41 -6.06
N PRO A 136 -4.91 5.69 -6.96
CA PRO A 136 -5.20 6.21 -8.29
C PRO A 136 -5.71 5.08 -9.19
N ASP A 137 -6.83 4.46 -8.83
CA ASP A 137 -7.54 3.50 -9.69
C ASP A 137 -9.07 3.71 -9.71
N GLN A 138 -9.55 4.83 -9.18
CA GLN A 138 -10.89 5.35 -9.48
C GLN A 138 -10.84 6.84 -9.83
N ARG A 139 -10.10 7.19 -10.88
CA ARG A 139 -10.60 8.25 -11.78
C ARG A 139 -11.70 7.64 -12.64
N ASP A 140 -12.79 7.25 -11.99
CA ASP A 140 -14.05 7.04 -12.68
C ASP A 140 -14.46 8.38 -13.27
N LYS A 141 -14.41 8.40 -14.60
CA LYS A 141 -15.12 9.23 -15.59
C LYS A 141 -16.31 10.05 -15.05
N ASN A 142 -16.05 11.02 -14.18
CA ASN A 142 -17.00 12.07 -13.80
C ASN A 142 -16.29 13.42 -13.59
N SER A 143 -15.19 13.67 -14.31
CA SER A 143 -14.70 15.02 -14.55
C SER A 143 -15.56 15.72 -15.61
N SER A 144 -16.86 15.85 -15.33
CA SER A 144 -17.73 16.80 -16.01
C SER A 144 -18.27 17.73 -14.94
N ASN A 145 -17.65 18.91 -14.92
CA ASN A 145 -18.02 20.10 -14.17
C ASN A 145 -17.98 19.96 -12.65
N ILE A 146 -16.99 20.60 -12.03
CA ILE A 146 -17.22 21.74 -11.12
C ILE A 146 -15.84 22.38 -10.90
N ILE A 147 -15.62 23.49 -11.59
CA ILE A 147 -14.71 24.54 -11.14
C ILE A 147 -15.51 25.27 -10.07
N SER A 148 -15.18 25.09 -8.79
CA SER A 148 -15.60 26.01 -7.74
C SER A 148 -14.42 26.90 -7.37
N PRO A 149 -14.48 28.22 -7.62
CA PRO A 149 -13.53 29.13 -7.00
C PRO A 149 -13.90 29.33 -5.53
N ALA A 150 -12.87 29.32 -4.70
CA ALA A 150 -12.80 29.63 -3.28
C ALA A 150 -13.94 30.48 -2.69
N LYS A 151 -14.42 30.10 -1.49
CA LYS A 151 -14.53 31.01 -0.33
C LYS A 151 -14.78 30.23 0.98
N LYS A 152 -14.07 30.69 2.00
CA LYS A 152 -14.17 30.30 3.42
C LYS A 152 -15.58 30.53 3.93
N ASP A 153 -16.11 29.62 4.75
CA ASP A 153 -17.06 29.96 5.82
C ASP A 153 -16.88 28.97 6.98
N PHE A 154 -16.26 29.49 8.05
CA PHE A 154 -16.22 28.87 9.36
C PHE A 154 -17.59 29.06 10.01
N VAL A 155 -18.27 27.96 10.35
CA VAL A 155 -19.49 27.98 11.16
C VAL A 155 -19.07 28.11 12.63
N PHE A 156 -19.47 29.20 13.29
CA PHE A 156 -19.34 29.37 14.74
C PHE A 156 -20.73 29.62 15.32
N GLU A 157 -21.28 28.63 16.03
CA GLU A 157 -22.49 28.76 16.82
C GLU A 157 -22.15 29.35 18.21
N PRO A 158 -22.89 30.36 18.71
CA PRO A 158 -22.85 30.71 20.13
C PRO A 158 -24.02 30.06 20.91
N PRO A 159 -23.81 29.60 22.16
CA PRO A 159 -24.84 28.97 22.98
C PRO A 159 -25.76 29.98 23.70
N ALA A 160 -26.92 29.45 24.13
CA ALA A 160 -28.08 30.16 24.66
C ALA A 160 -27.85 30.97 25.94
N GLY A 161 -28.34 32.22 25.95
CA GLY A 161 -28.46 33.07 27.14
C GLY A 161 -29.92 33.41 27.44
N ASN A 162 -30.36 33.06 28.66
CA ASN A 162 -31.64 33.49 29.26
C ASN A 162 -31.48 34.88 29.92
N GLY A 163 -32.49 35.75 29.80
CA GLY A 163 -32.76 36.81 30.82
C GLY A 163 -33.04 38.23 30.35
N LEU A 164 -34.34 38.55 30.24
CA LEU A 164 -35.06 39.71 30.81
C LEU A 164 -34.67 41.20 30.55
N THR A 165 -35.74 41.99 30.30
CA THR A 165 -35.94 43.45 30.42
C THR A 165 -35.42 44.32 29.26
N GLY A 166 -36.10 45.33 28.73
CA GLY A 166 -37.40 45.95 29.03
C GLY A 166 -37.65 47.14 28.07
N ARG A 167 -38.93 47.44 27.85
CA ARG A 167 -39.56 48.73 27.43
C ARG A 167 -38.83 49.67 26.43
N GLY A 168 -39.42 49.75 25.24
CA GLY A 168 -40.08 50.93 24.65
C GLY A 168 -39.39 52.30 24.65
N LEU A 169 -39.41 52.98 23.50
CA LEU A 169 -40.20 54.20 23.26
C LEU A 169 -39.89 54.77 21.86
N ARG A 170 -40.94 55.33 21.24
CA ARG A 170 -40.93 56.13 20.02
C ARG A 170 -40.05 57.38 20.19
N GLY A 171 -39.52 57.85 19.05
CA GLY A 171 -39.05 59.21 18.79
C GLY A 171 -38.90 59.37 17.29
#